data_AF-A0A9D5T519-F1
#
_entry.id   AF-A0A9D5T519-F1
#
_cell.length_a   1.000
_cell.length_b   1.000
_cell.length_c   1.000
_cell.angle_alpha   90.00
_cell.angle_beta   90.00
_cell.angle_gamma   90.00
#
_symmetry.space_group_name_H-M   'P 1'
#
loop_
_entity.id
_entity.type
_entity.pdbx_description
1 polymer ?
#
loop_
_entity_poly.entity_id
_entity_poly.type
_entity_poly.pdbx_seq_one_letter_code
_entity_poly.pdbx_strand_id
1 'polypeptide(L)'
;MGYEGSWSGMRKYLEKEILADSLKGRVRYGCTTYVGMDGCKIFEVCIDDKQVKRFSWETVNNYFIEKGYKSIEKPYGAIEYWDKFWSLLDKYPLNERT
;
A
#
# COMPACT_ATOMS: atom_id res chain seq x y z
N MET A 1 -7.00 -27.14 -7.85
CA MET A 1 -7.35 -26.34 -6.65
C MET A 1 -6.05 -25.95 -5.98
N GLY A 2 -5.63 -24.68 -6.07
CA GLY A 2 -4.33 -24.26 -5.52
C GLY A 2 -3.96 -22.84 -5.92
N TYR A 3 -4.82 -21.86 -5.63
CA TYR A 3 -4.56 -20.44 -5.92
C TYR A 3 -4.46 -19.57 -4.66
N GLU A 4 -4.75 -20.10 -3.47
CA GLU A 4 -5.07 -19.28 -2.30
C GLU A 4 -3.89 -18.96 -1.35
N GLY A 5 -2.64 -19.25 -1.72
CA GLY A 5 -1.52 -19.10 -0.78
C GLY A 5 -0.29 -18.33 -1.27
N SER A 6 -0.11 -18.09 -2.56
CA SER A 6 1.11 -17.48 -3.09
C SER A 6 0.85 -16.16 -3.82
N TRP A 7 1.74 -15.18 -3.61
CA TRP A 7 1.70 -13.90 -4.30
C TRP A 7 1.76 -14.05 -5.83
N SER A 8 2.50 -15.06 -6.32
CA SER A 8 2.54 -15.40 -7.74
C SER A 8 1.20 -15.89 -8.28
N GLY A 9 0.44 -16.67 -7.49
CA GLY A 9 -0.91 -17.12 -7.84
C GLY A 9 -1.90 -15.96 -7.90
N MET A 10 -1.91 -15.11 -6.88
CA MET A 10 -2.76 -13.91 -6.82
C MET A 10 -2.44 -12.95 -7.99
N ARG A 11 -1.16 -12.73 -8.29
CA ARG A 11 -0.75 -11.90 -9.41
C ARG A 11 -1.28 -12.43 -10.75
N LYS A 12 -1.17 -13.74 -11.00
CA LYS A 12 -1.68 -14.37 -12.23
C LYS A 12 -3.20 -14.18 -12.36
N TYR A 13 -3.93 -14.40 -11.27
CA TYR A 13 -5.39 -14.23 -11.22
C TYR A 13 -5.79 -12.79 -11.57
N LEU A 14 -5.18 -11.80 -10.91
CA LEU A 14 -5.45 -10.38 -11.18
C LEU A 14 -5.11 -10.00 -12.63
N GLU A 15 -3.92 -10.36 -13.11
CA GLU A 15 -3.43 -9.94 -14.42
C GLU A 15 -4.14 -10.58 -15.61
N LYS A 16 -4.59 -11.84 -15.47
CA LYS A 16 -5.12 -12.61 -16.61
C LYS A 16 -6.61 -12.85 -16.59
N GLU A 17 -7.21 -12.93 -15.40
CA GLU A 17 -8.60 -13.39 -15.25
C GLU A 17 -9.55 -12.24 -14.92
N ILE A 18 -9.08 -11.21 -14.19
CA ILE A 18 -9.94 -10.11 -13.72
C ILE A 18 -9.77 -8.81 -14.50
N LEU A 19 -8.60 -8.55 -15.08
CA LEU A 19 -8.40 -7.33 -15.88
C LEU A 19 -9.25 -7.33 -17.16
N ALA A 20 -9.77 -6.15 -17.49
CA ALA A 20 -10.30 -5.87 -18.82
C ALA A 20 -9.24 -6.21 -19.89
N ASP A 21 -9.68 -6.74 -21.04
CA ASP A 21 -8.75 -7.20 -22.09
C ASP A 21 -7.77 -6.11 -22.54
N SER A 22 -8.20 -4.85 -22.55
CA SER A 22 -7.39 -3.67 -22.90
C SER A 22 -6.25 -3.36 -21.92
N LEU A 23 -6.23 -3.98 -20.74
CA LEU A 23 -5.24 -3.80 -19.68
C LEU A 23 -4.35 -5.03 -19.47
N LYS A 24 -4.69 -6.18 -20.05
CA LYS A 24 -3.89 -7.41 -19.93
C LYS A 24 -2.49 -7.19 -20.52
N GLY A 25 -1.47 -7.57 -19.76
CA GLY A 25 -0.05 -7.37 -20.14
C GLY A 25 0.47 -5.95 -19.98
N ARG A 26 -0.38 -4.97 -19.64
CA ARG A 26 0.00 -3.57 -19.39
C ARG A 26 0.12 -3.24 -17.91
N VAL A 27 -0.67 -3.92 -17.07
CA VAL A 27 -0.64 -3.77 -15.62
C VAL A 27 0.41 -4.68 -15.02
N ARG A 28 1.20 -4.15 -14.07
CA ARG A 28 2.15 -4.90 -13.27
C ARG A 28 1.92 -4.62 -11.79
N TYR A 29 1.89 -5.69 -10.99
CA TYR A 29 1.85 -5.61 -9.54
C TYR A 29 3.23 -5.89 -8.94
N GLY A 30 3.69 -5.01 -8.05
CA GLY A 30 4.94 -5.10 -7.30
C GLY A 30 4.68 -5.26 -5.80
N CYS A 31 5.54 -6.03 -5.13
CA CYS A 31 5.63 -6.10 -3.68
C CYS A 31 7.11 -6.08 -3.30
N THR A 32 7.58 -4.97 -2.76
CA THR A 32 8.98 -4.74 -2.42
C THR A 32 9.14 -4.72 -0.91
N THR A 33 10.18 -5.40 -0.41
CA THR A 33 10.57 -5.39 1.00
C THR A 33 12.09 -5.36 1.09
N TYR A 34 12.62 -4.57 2.02
CA TYR A 34 14.06 -4.46 2.29
C TYR A 34 14.31 -4.81 3.76
N VAL A 35 15.53 -5.25 4.08
CA VAL A 35 15.91 -5.65 5.45
C VAL A 35 15.63 -4.53 6.47
N GLY A 36 15.88 -3.26 6.10
CA GLY A 36 15.63 -2.10 6.97
C GLY A 36 14.19 -1.60 6.99
N MET A 37 13.21 -2.36 6.47
CA MET A 37 11.80 -1.98 6.50
C MET A 37 11.03 -2.59 7.66
N ASP A 38 11.69 -3.35 8.55
CA ASP A 38 11.06 -3.95 9.74
C ASP A 38 9.77 -4.73 9.43
N GLY A 39 9.77 -5.49 8.33
CA GLY A 39 8.61 -6.26 7.86
C GLY A 39 7.56 -5.46 7.09
N CYS A 40 7.73 -4.13 6.94
CA CYS A 40 6.91 -3.32 6.07
C CYS A 40 7.12 -3.72 4.59
N LYS A 41 6.05 -3.55 3.81
CA LYS A 41 5.99 -3.86 2.38
C LYS A 41 5.47 -2.66 1.63
N ILE A 42 6.10 -2.38 0.50
CA ILE A 42 5.60 -1.42 -0.47
C ILE A 42 4.91 -2.21 -1.58
N PHE A 43 3.64 -1.91 -1.81
CA PHE A 43 2.88 -2.44 -2.94
C PHE A 43 2.76 -1.40 -4.03
N GLU A 44 2.97 -1.81 -5.27
CA GLU A 44 2.97 -0.91 -6.42
C GLU A 44 2.08 -1.47 -7.52
N VAL A 45 1.34 -0.56 -8.16
CA VAL A 45 0.59 -0.83 -9.39
C VAL A 45 1.16 0.08 -10.46
N CYS A 46 1.66 -0.53 -11.53
CA CYS A 46 2.15 0.18 -12.69
C CYS A 46 1.30 -0.15 -13.92
N ILE A 47 1.07 0.84 -14.78
CA ILE A 47 0.44 0.68 -16.09
C ILE A 47 1.41 1.25 -17.13
N ASP A 48 1.76 0.46 -18.14
CA ASP A 48 2.72 0.84 -19.20
C ASP A 48 4.02 1.41 -18.59
N ASP A 49 4.60 0.64 -17.65
CA ASP A 49 5.81 1.00 -16.89
C ASP A 49 5.71 2.22 -15.98
N LYS A 50 4.59 2.95 -15.96
CA LYS A 50 4.38 4.11 -15.09
C LYS A 50 3.71 3.69 -13.79
N GLN A 51 4.29 4.07 -12.65
CA GLN A 51 3.66 3.89 -11.35
C GLN A 51 2.41 4.76 -11.25
N VAL A 52 1.25 4.13 -11.12
CA VAL A 52 -0.04 4.82 -10.97
C VAL A 52 -0.56 4.78 -9.54
N LYS A 53 -0.12 3.78 -8.75
CA LYS A 53 -0.47 3.71 -7.34
C LYS A 53 0.63 3.01 -6.54
N ARG A 54 0.88 3.52 -5.33
CA ARG A 54 1.82 2.97 -4.37
C ARG A 54 1.18 2.98 -2.99
N PHE A 55 1.27 1.86 -2.30
CA PHE A 55 0.71 1.67 -0.98
C PHE A 55 1.77 1.16 -0.02
N SER A 56 1.84 1.78 1.14
CA SER A 56 2.71 1.38 2.26
C SER A 56 2.15 1.97 3.56
N TRP A 57 2.90 1.85 4.65
CA TRP A 57 2.51 2.50 5.90
C TRP A 57 2.48 4.01 5.81
N GLU A 58 3.34 4.60 4.97
CA GLU A 58 3.30 6.03 4.65
C GLU A 58 1.96 6.43 4.05
N THR A 59 1.36 5.57 3.22
CA THR A 59 0.01 5.82 2.68
C THR A 59 -1.04 5.90 3.79
N VAL A 60 -0.96 5.00 4.78
CA VAL A 60 -1.88 4.99 5.93
C VAL A 60 -1.65 6.22 6.83
N ASN A 61 -0.38 6.57 7.05
CA ASN A 61 -0.04 7.73 7.86
C ASN A 61 -0.48 9.04 7.20
N ASN A 62 -0.32 9.16 5.87
CA ASN A 62 -0.83 10.29 5.10
C ASN A 62 -2.36 10.38 5.19
N TYR A 63 -3.08 9.26 5.12
CA TYR A 63 -4.52 9.23 5.34
C TYR A 63 -4.91 9.81 6.72
N PHE A 64 -4.17 9.49 7.78
CA PHE A 64 -4.42 10.05 9.10
C PHE A 64 -4.18 11.57 9.18
N ILE A 65 -3.21 12.08 8.42
CA ILE A 65 -2.95 13.52 8.30
C ILE A 65 -4.08 14.20 7.53
N GLU A 66 -4.45 13.66 6.35
CA GLU A 66 -5.49 14.21 5.48
C GLU A 66 -6.88 14.22 6.13
N LYS A 67 -7.20 13.21 6.94
CA LYS A 67 -8.44 13.16 7.73
C LYS A 67 -8.41 14.02 8.99
N GLY A 68 -7.28 14.67 9.30
CA GLY A 68 -7.10 15.50 10.49
C GLY A 68 -7.01 14.73 11.80
N TYR A 69 -6.77 13.41 11.77
CA TYR A 69 -6.60 12.61 12.99
C TYR A 69 -5.26 12.89 13.68
N LYS A 70 -4.26 13.35 12.93
CA LYS A 70 -3.09 14.04 13.45
C LYS A 70 -2.82 15.29 12.62
N SER A 71 -2.55 16.40 13.30
CA SER A 71 -2.07 17.62 12.64
C SER A 71 -0.54 17.58 12.62
N ILE A 72 0.04 17.88 11.46
CA ILE A 72 1.47 18.11 11.34
C ILE A 72 1.64 19.48 10.69
N GLU A 73 1.85 20.52 11.48
CA GLU A 73 1.98 21.89 10.95
C GLU A 73 3.25 22.08 10.11
N LYS A 74 4.25 21.19 10.22
CA LYS A 74 5.37 20.93 9.30
C LYS A 74 6.20 19.77 9.86
N PRO A 75 6.24 18.56 9.27
CA PRO A 75 7.07 17.48 9.80
C PRO A 75 8.55 17.81 9.58
N TYR A 76 9.27 18.11 10.65
CA TYR A 76 10.72 18.13 10.64
C TYR A 76 11.23 16.72 10.95
N GLY A 77 11.28 15.90 9.89
CA GLY A 77 11.89 14.57 9.92
C GLY A 77 10.97 13.41 10.29
N ALA A 78 11.57 12.20 10.31
CA ALA A 78 10.83 10.94 10.44
C ALA A 78 10.10 10.78 11.77
N ILE A 79 10.65 11.31 12.88
CA ILE A 79 10.07 11.16 14.21
C ILE A 79 8.68 11.82 14.28
N GLU A 80 8.58 13.09 13.87
CA GLU A 80 7.31 13.82 13.86
C GLU A 80 6.33 13.26 12.82
N TYR A 81 6.86 12.82 11.67
CA TYR A 81 6.07 12.14 10.66
C TYR A 81 5.38 10.89 11.23
N TRP A 82 6.09 10.05 11.97
CA TRP A 82 5.55 8.81 12.55
C TRP A 82 4.90 8.98 13.93
N ASP A 83 4.91 10.18 14.53
CA ASP A 83 4.28 10.44 15.83
C ASP A 83 2.80 9.97 15.84
N LYS A 84 2.38 9.28 16.89
CA LYS A 84 1.02 8.72 17.06
C LYS A 84 0.56 7.73 15.99
N PHE A 85 1.38 7.37 15.00
CA PHE A 85 0.97 6.48 13.90
C PHE A 85 0.43 5.16 14.44
N TRP A 86 1.16 4.51 15.34
CA TRP A 86 0.79 3.23 15.94
C TRP A 86 -0.51 3.29 16.73
N SER A 87 -0.65 4.31 17.59
CA SER A 87 -1.86 4.51 18.38
C SER A 87 -3.08 4.78 17.50
N LEU A 88 -2.91 5.49 16.38
CA LEU A 88 -3.97 5.72 15.39
C LEU A 88 -4.28 4.46 14.58
N LEU A 89 -3.26 3.66 14.27
CA LEU A 89 -3.40 2.38 13.59
C LEU A 89 -4.29 1.42 14.42
N ASP A 90 -4.07 1.37 15.73
CA ASP A 90 -4.87 0.56 16.66
C ASP A 90 -6.28 1.14 16.86
N LYS A 91 -6.40 2.47 16.97
CA LYS A 91 -7.68 3.15 17.20
C LYS A 91 -8.65 3.02 16.02
N TYR A 92 -8.14 3.11 14.80
CA TYR A 92 -8.95 3.03 13.59
C TYR A 92 -8.58 1.75 12.84
N PRO A 93 -9.17 0.59 13.13
CA PRO A 93 -8.83 -0.67 12.46
C PRO A 93 -9.18 -0.62 10.97
N LEU A 94 -8.58 -1.52 10.17
CA LEU A 94 -8.66 -1.50 8.70
C LEU A 94 -10.12 -1.42 8.17
N ASN A 95 -11.03 -2.15 8.80
CA ASN A 95 -12.45 -2.22 8.46
C ASN A 95 -13.22 -0.91 8.71
N GLU A 96 -12.63 0.04 9.44
CA GLU A 96 -13.22 1.35 9.73
C GLU A 96 -12.59 2.48 8.88
N ARG A 97 -11.59 2.17 8.05
CA ARG A 97 -10.93 3.13 7.15
C ARG A 97 -11.61 3.07 5.77
N THR A 98 -12.14 4.21 5.31
CA THR A 98 -12.83 4.37 4.01
C THR A 98 -12.03 5.22 3.04
#